data_AF-X1S284-F1
#
_entry.id   AF-X1S284-F1
#
_cell.length_a   1.000
_cell.length_b   1.000
_cell.length_c   1.000
_cell.angle_alpha   90.00
_cell.angle_beta   90.00
_cell.angle_gamma   90.00
#
_symmetry.space_group_name_H-M   'P 1'
#
loop_
_entity.id
_entity.type
_entity.pdbx_description
1 polymer ?
#
loop_
_entity_poly.entity_id
_entity_poly.type
_entity_poly.pdbx_seq_one_letter_code
_entity_poly.pdbx_strand_id
1 'polypeptide(L)'
;MGYDVITFPLEVRIIMRSPAVLAVKAKQARKVYRKWGYQKVFTRWHYFGKNGEKYHPHLNVLYDGGYLSEEQLAKKKDLIRRRLLPRSIAKRIKKDLVIHSDYTQETKLKMRWISYVMKATFTDKSWDYELASRLKGFRNGCFAGFWNDAPKWRLTGTDKKYNLLLKVKAGIHPISGKPILWDKALAPWALVQSVNLIDLGSGCYCYNAPRAPPIPPLDLTNLTELDDDDDRKHPNEIRREIERHRELISRRQDYEFDS
;
A
#
# COMPACT_ATOMS: atom_id res chain seq x y z
N MET A 1 25.40 2.84 -9.32
CA MET A 1 24.31 1.93 -8.92
C MET A 1 24.49 0.69 -9.75
N GLY A 2 24.52 -0.47 -9.12
CA GLY A 2 24.57 -1.75 -9.81
C GLY A 2 23.17 -2.29 -10.04
N TYR A 3 23.01 -3.02 -11.13
CA TYR A 3 21.78 -3.69 -11.52
C TYR A 3 22.12 -5.08 -12.04
N ASP A 4 21.55 -6.11 -11.42
CA ASP A 4 21.69 -7.48 -11.89
C ASP A 4 20.32 -8.08 -12.21
N VAL A 5 20.24 -8.85 -13.30
CA VAL A 5 19.09 -9.69 -13.65
C VAL A 5 19.52 -11.14 -13.56
N ILE A 6 18.92 -11.88 -12.63
CA ILE A 6 19.24 -13.29 -12.36
C ILE A 6 18.13 -14.17 -12.90
N THR A 7 18.47 -15.00 -13.88
CA THR A 7 17.53 -15.86 -14.59
C THR A 7 17.90 -17.33 -14.36
N PHE A 8 16.92 -18.11 -13.89
CA PHE A 8 17.07 -19.55 -13.71
C PHE A 8 16.90 -20.31 -15.03
N PRO A 9 17.61 -21.43 -15.23
CA PRO A 9 17.37 -22.36 -16.34
C PRO A 9 15.92 -22.82 -16.40
N LEU A 10 15.40 -23.10 -17.60
CA LEU A 10 14.00 -23.48 -17.83
C LEU A 10 13.56 -24.66 -16.96
N GLU A 11 14.44 -25.65 -16.81
CA GLU A 11 14.27 -26.88 -16.04
C GLU A 11 13.99 -26.63 -14.55
N VAL A 12 14.43 -25.48 -14.03
CA VAL A 12 14.28 -25.09 -12.62
C VAL A 12 13.10 -24.14 -12.42
N ARG A 13 12.55 -23.54 -13.47
CA ARG A 13 11.49 -22.52 -13.31
C ARG A 13 10.19 -23.07 -12.77
N ILE A 14 9.92 -24.37 -12.97
CA ILE A 14 8.71 -25.00 -12.47
C ILE A 14 8.58 -24.86 -10.94
N ILE A 15 9.68 -25.04 -10.20
CA ILE A 15 9.69 -24.88 -8.74
C ILE A 15 9.58 -23.40 -8.32
N MET A 16 9.88 -22.46 -9.22
CA MET A 16 9.75 -21.02 -8.98
C MET A 16 8.29 -20.54 -9.00
N ARG A 17 7.33 -21.42 -9.30
CA ARG A 17 5.90 -21.12 -9.13
C ARG A 17 5.46 -21.09 -7.66
N SER A 18 6.31 -21.60 -6.75
CA SER A 18 6.06 -21.56 -5.31
C SER A 18 6.48 -20.22 -4.69
N PRO A 19 5.57 -19.48 -4.01
CA PRO A 19 5.92 -18.25 -3.30
C PRO A 19 7.00 -18.47 -2.23
N ALA A 20 7.02 -19.63 -1.57
CA ALA A 20 8.03 -19.98 -0.57
C ALA A 20 9.42 -20.10 -1.21
N VAL A 21 9.52 -20.74 -2.37
CA VAL A 21 10.78 -20.85 -3.12
C VAL A 21 11.25 -19.47 -3.58
N LEU A 22 10.36 -18.65 -4.16
CA LEU A 22 10.67 -17.28 -4.56
C LEU A 22 11.20 -16.43 -3.39
N ALA A 23 10.57 -16.53 -2.22
CA ALA A 23 11.00 -15.84 -1.01
C ALA A 23 12.40 -16.28 -0.56
N VAL A 24 12.65 -17.60 -0.53
CA VAL A 24 13.95 -18.17 -0.14
C VAL A 24 15.05 -17.73 -1.11
N LYS A 25 14.82 -17.82 -2.42
CA LYS A 25 15.81 -17.41 -3.44
C LYS A 25 16.11 -15.92 -3.37
N ALA A 26 15.10 -15.07 -3.23
CA ALA A 26 15.32 -13.62 -3.08
C ALA A 26 16.08 -13.31 -1.78
N LYS A 27 15.77 -13.97 -0.66
CA LYS A 27 16.49 -13.82 0.62
C LYS A 27 17.95 -14.28 0.50
N GLN A 28 18.19 -15.41 -0.16
CA GLN A 28 19.54 -15.91 -0.43
C GLN A 28 20.34 -14.94 -1.29
N ALA A 29 19.75 -14.38 -2.34
CA ALA A 29 20.38 -13.37 -3.17
C ALA A 29 20.79 -12.16 -2.32
N ARG A 30 19.85 -11.54 -1.57
CA ARG A 30 20.16 -10.40 -0.71
C ARG A 30 21.31 -10.68 0.27
N LYS A 31 21.39 -11.88 0.85
CA LYS A 31 22.52 -12.29 1.71
C LYS A 31 23.86 -12.29 0.98
N VAL A 32 23.90 -12.71 -0.29
CA VAL A 32 25.13 -12.69 -1.11
C VAL A 32 25.59 -11.25 -1.34
N TYR A 33 24.70 -10.36 -1.78
CA TYR A 33 25.05 -8.95 -1.98
C TYR A 33 25.51 -8.27 -0.69
N ARG A 34 24.86 -8.58 0.43
CA ARG A 34 25.29 -8.10 1.76
C ARG A 34 26.67 -8.63 2.15
N LYS A 35 26.94 -9.92 1.93
CA LYS A 35 28.26 -10.52 2.19
C LYS A 35 29.37 -9.92 1.32
N TRP A 36 29.03 -9.52 0.10
CA TRP A 36 29.95 -8.80 -0.79
C TRP A 36 30.29 -7.38 -0.30
N GLY A 37 29.53 -6.82 0.64
CA GLY A 37 29.77 -5.50 1.23
C GLY A 37 28.78 -4.42 0.81
N TYR A 38 27.77 -4.73 -0.02
CA TYR A 38 26.78 -3.74 -0.41
C TYR A 38 25.84 -3.41 0.74
N GLN A 39 25.61 -2.12 0.97
CA GLN A 39 24.80 -1.69 2.09
C GLN A 39 23.32 -1.59 1.76
N LYS A 40 22.97 -1.26 0.51
CA LYS A 40 21.60 -0.98 0.09
C LYS A 40 21.27 -1.92 -1.05
N VAL A 41 20.40 -2.89 -0.79
CA VAL A 41 20.01 -3.91 -1.78
C VAL A 41 18.49 -3.95 -1.87
N PHE A 42 17.96 -3.95 -3.09
CA PHE A 42 16.55 -4.16 -3.37
C PHE A 42 16.40 -5.32 -4.36
N THR A 43 15.46 -6.22 -4.10
CA THR A 43 15.14 -7.33 -5.00
C THR A 43 13.67 -7.36 -5.33
N ARG A 44 13.32 -7.67 -6.57
CA ARG A 44 11.92 -7.87 -7.00
C ARG A 44 11.85 -8.90 -8.13
N TRP A 45 10.86 -9.80 -8.07
CA TRP A 45 10.61 -10.73 -9.17
C TRP A 45 9.80 -10.09 -10.27
N HIS A 46 10.21 -10.39 -11.50
CA HIS A 46 9.40 -10.27 -12.70
C HIS A 46 9.04 -11.68 -13.19
N TYR A 47 7.90 -11.81 -13.87
CA TYR A 47 7.25 -13.10 -14.15
C TYR A 47 6.94 -13.30 -15.64
N PHE A 48 6.24 -12.36 -16.27
CA PHE A 48 5.84 -12.47 -17.67
C PHE A 48 6.35 -11.28 -18.51
N GLY A 49 6.41 -11.50 -19.83
CA GLY A 49 6.61 -10.43 -20.80
C GLY A 49 5.38 -9.52 -20.96
N LYS A 50 5.43 -8.60 -21.93
CA LYS A 50 4.40 -7.56 -22.13
C LYS A 50 2.99 -8.13 -22.35
N ASN A 51 2.87 -9.31 -22.96
CA ASN A 51 1.59 -9.91 -23.36
C ASN A 51 1.32 -11.28 -22.70
N GLY A 52 1.97 -11.60 -21.56
CA GLY A 52 1.75 -12.90 -20.90
C GLY A 52 2.31 -14.13 -21.61
N GLU A 53 2.94 -13.97 -22.78
CA GLU A 53 3.37 -15.04 -23.71
C GLU A 53 4.11 -16.21 -23.05
N LYS A 54 4.98 -15.92 -22.07
CA LYS A 54 5.81 -16.94 -21.44
C LYS A 54 6.12 -16.61 -19.99
N TYR A 55 5.90 -17.60 -19.12
CA TYR A 55 6.40 -17.57 -17.75
C TYR A 55 7.93 -17.62 -17.75
N HIS A 56 8.55 -16.51 -17.37
CA HIS A 56 10.00 -16.30 -17.36
C HIS A 56 10.41 -15.59 -16.07
N PRO A 57 10.31 -16.25 -14.90
CA PRO A 57 10.66 -15.65 -13.63
C PRO A 57 12.14 -15.29 -13.60
N HIS A 58 12.43 -14.02 -13.36
CA HIS A 58 13.78 -13.52 -13.13
C HIS A 58 13.79 -12.54 -11.96
N LEU A 59 14.90 -12.57 -11.22
CA LEU A 59 15.09 -11.73 -10.06
C LEU A 59 15.88 -10.50 -10.48
N ASN A 60 15.24 -9.35 -10.39
CA ASN A 60 15.91 -8.07 -10.53
C ASN A 60 16.53 -7.66 -9.19
N VAL A 61 17.79 -7.23 -9.21
CA VAL A 61 18.52 -6.76 -8.04
C VAL A 61 19.11 -5.39 -8.30
N LEU A 62 18.72 -4.40 -7.50
CA LEU A 62 19.36 -3.08 -7.47
C LEU A 62 20.24 -2.99 -6.22
N TYR A 63 21.45 -2.49 -6.37
CA TYR A 63 22.38 -2.38 -5.25
C TYR A 63 23.30 -1.16 -5.37
N ASP A 64 23.84 -0.72 -4.24
CA ASP A 64 24.69 0.47 -4.14
C ASP A 64 26.18 0.21 -4.47
N GLY A 65 26.42 -0.67 -5.44
CA GLY A 65 27.74 -1.01 -5.94
C GLY A 65 28.29 -0.06 -7.01
N GLY A 66 29.62 -0.05 -7.10
CA GLY A 66 30.45 0.61 -8.11
C GLY A 66 30.75 -0.28 -9.32
N TYR A 67 31.58 0.23 -10.22
CA TYR A 67 32.21 -0.57 -11.26
C TYR A 67 33.04 -1.70 -10.63
N LEU A 68 33.05 -2.87 -11.27
CA LEU A 68 33.85 -4.03 -10.86
C LEU A 68 34.77 -4.41 -12.02
N SER A 69 36.01 -4.82 -11.72
CA SER A 69 36.84 -5.46 -12.72
C SER A 69 36.21 -6.78 -13.19
N GLU A 70 36.61 -7.29 -14.35
CA GLU A 70 36.08 -8.54 -14.88
C GLU A 70 36.27 -9.72 -13.90
N GLU A 71 37.43 -9.77 -13.24
CA GLU A 71 37.74 -10.78 -12.22
C GLU A 71 36.81 -10.67 -11.01
N GLN A 72 36.60 -9.45 -10.49
CA GLN A 72 35.67 -9.21 -9.38
C GLN A 72 34.23 -9.56 -9.76
N LEU A 73 33.82 -9.20 -10.99
CA LEU A 73 32.50 -9.51 -11.51
C LEU A 73 32.30 -11.03 -11.65
N ALA A 74 33.29 -11.75 -12.16
CA ALA A 74 33.28 -13.21 -12.27
C ALA A 74 33.16 -13.87 -10.89
N LYS A 75 33.97 -13.43 -9.92
CA LYS A 75 33.90 -13.90 -8.51
C LYS A 75 32.52 -13.65 -7.90
N LYS A 76 31.94 -12.47 -8.11
CA LYS A 76 30.57 -12.14 -7.64
C LYS A 76 29.53 -13.08 -8.29
N LYS A 77 29.57 -13.25 -9.60
CA LYS A 77 28.63 -14.11 -10.34
C LYS A 77 28.74 -15.58 -9.90
N ASP A 78 29.94 -16.10 -9.68
CA ASP A 78 30.14 -17.46 -9.14
C ASP A 78 29.56 -17.61 -7.72
N LEU A 79 29.73 -16.62 -6.84
CA LEU A 79 29.14 -16.66 -5.51
C LEU A 79 27.60 -16.67 -5.56
N ILE A 80 27.01 -15.89 -6.46
CA ILE A 80 25.56 -15.87 -6.69
C ILE A 80 25.08 -17.25 -7.19
N ARG A 81 25.74 -17.82 -8.20
CA ARG A 81 25.42 -19.15 -8.75
C ARG A 81 25.45 -20.22 -7.68
N ARG A 82 26.58 -20.35 -6.96
CA ARG A 82 26.74 -21.32 -5.86
C ARG A 82 25.66 -21.20 -4.80
N ARG A 83 25.20 -19.99 -4.50
CA ARG A 83 24.19 -19.78 -3.47
C ARG A 83 22.78 -20.11 -3.93
N LEU A 84 22.43 -19.73 -5.15
CA LEU A 84 21.06 -19.77 -5.66
C LEU A 84 20.72 -21.07 -6.39
N LEU A 85 21.69 -21.68 -7.07
CA LEU A 85 21.53 -22.97 -7.75
C LEU A 85 22.58 -23.96 -7.23
N PRO A 86 22.18 -24.99 -6.46
CA PRO A 86 23.10 -26.03 -6.00
C PRO A 86 23.89 -26.65 -7.15
N ARG A 87 25.20 -26.84 -6.97
CA ARG A 87 26.08 -27.40 -8.00
C ARG A 87 25.67 -28.80 -8.46
N SER A 88 25.09 -29.61 -7.57
CA SER A 88 24.55 -30.92 -7.94
C SER A 88 23.43 -30.82 -8.98
N ILE A 89 22.52 -29.85 -8.81
CA ILE A 89 21.43 -29.58 -9.77
C ILE A 89 22.01 -29.04 -11.06
N ALA A 90 22.88 -28.02 -10.99
CA ALA A 90 23.50 -27.41 -12.17
C ALA A 90 24.25 -28.44 -13.04
N LYS A 91 25.04 -29.33 -12.40
CA LYS A 91 25.74 -30.43 -13.08
C LYS A 91 24.76 -31.41 -13.73
N ARG A 92 23.69 -31.79 -13.02
CA ARG A 92 22.67 -32.73 -13.54
C ARG A 92 21.97 -32.18 -14.78
N ILE A 93 21.63 -30.89 -14.80
CA ILE A 93 20.94 -30.26 -15.93
C ILE A 93 21.89 -29.66 -16.97
N LYS A 94 23.22 -29.73 -16.75
CA LYS A 94 24.28 -29.13 -17.59
C LYS A 94 24.04 -27.65 -17.92
N LYS A 95 23.39 -26.91 -17.02
CA LYS A 95 23.05 -25.48 -17.15
C LYS A 95 23.17 -24.77 -15.81
N ASP A 96 23.46 -23.47 -15.85
CA ASP A 96 23.59 -22.62 -14.65
C ASP A 96 22.79 -21.31 -14.83
N LEU A 97 22.77 -20.46 -13.80
CA LEU A 97 22.12 -19.16 -13.83
C LEU A 97 22.76 -18.25 -14.88
N VAL A 98 21.89 -17.60 -15.65
CA VAL A 98 22.24 -16.47 -16.50
C VAL A 98 22.14 -15.21 -15.65
N ILE A 99 23.25 -14.46 -15.53
CA ILE A 99 23.33 -13.25 -14.73
C ILE A 99 23.80 -12.11 -15.63
N HIS A 100 22.89 -11.22 -15.99
CA HIS A 100 23.22 -9.94 -16.59
C HIS A 100 23.56 -8.96 -15.49
N SER A 101 24.63 -8.21 -15.65
CA SER A 101 25.14 -7.28 -14.64
C SER A 101 25.56 -6.00 -15.32
N ASP A 102 24.99 -4.90 -14.87
CA ASP A 102 25.29 -3.56 -15.36
C ASP A 102 25.56 -2.62 -14.19
N TYR A 103 26.31 -1.56 -14.48
CA TYR A 103 26.56 -0.47 -13.56
C TYR A 103 26.41 0.87 -14.28
N THR A 104 25.86 1.86 -13.58
CA THR A 104 25.79 3.22 -14.09
C THR A 104 25.96 4.28 -13.01
N GLN A 105 26.61 5.38 -13.38
CA GLN A 105 26.64 6.63 -12.62
C GLN A 105 25.56 7.61 -13.08
N GLU A 106 25.02 7.46 -14.29
CA GLU A 106 24.06 8.39 -14.89
C GLU A 106 22.70 8.31 -14.19
N THR A 107 22.24 9.45 -13.67
CA THR A 107 20.97 9.56 -12.93
C THR A 107 19.76 9.13 -13.75
N LYS A 108 19.71 9.47 -15.03
CA LYS A 108 18.60 9.10 -15.94
C LYS A 108 18.51 7.58 -16.12
N LEU A 109 19.63 6.89 -16.30
CA LEU A 109 19.67 5.43 -16.39
C LEU A 109 19.30 4.77 -15.06
N LYS A 110 19.74 5.31 -13.92
CA LYS A 110 19.29 4.82 -12.61
C LYS A 110 17.77 4.87 -12.48
N MET A 111 17.15 5.98 -12.88
CA MET A 111 15.69 6.08 -12.88
C MET A 111 15.02 5.12 -13.85
N ARG A 112 15.58 4.94 -15.05
CA ARG A 112 15.08 3.95 -16.02
C ARG A 112 15.06 2.54 -15.41
N TRP A 113 16.13 2.15 -14.73
CA TRP A 113 16.19 0.85 -14.05
C TRP A 113 15.21 0.75 -12.89
N ILE A 114 15.10 1.77 -12.05
CA ILE A 114 14.11 1.77 -10.96
C ILE A 114 12.70 1.62 -11.52
N SER A 115 12.33 2.41 -12.54
CA SER A 115 11.02 2.32 -13.18
C SER A 115 10.77 0.94 -13.80
N TYR A 116 11.77 0.37 -14.49
CA TYR A 116 11.66 -0.97 -15.06
C TYR A 116 11.46 -2.03 -13.98
N VAL A 117 12.32 -2.06 -12.96
CA VAL A 117 12.25 -3.04 -11.87
C VAL A 117 10.94 -2.92 -11.10
N MET A 118 10.46 -1.69 -10.85
CA MET A 118 9.22 -1.44 -10.12
C MET A 118 7.95 -1.70 -10.93
N LYS A 119 8.06 -1.91 -12.24
CA LYS A 119 6.92 -2.27 -13.08
C LYS A 119 6.34 -3.62 -12.66
N ALA A 120 5.01 -3.74 -12.67
CA ALA A 120 4.34 -5.02 -12.55
C ALA A 120 4.43 -5.79 -13.87
N THR A 121 4.81 -7.06 -13.80
CA THR A 121 4.97 -7.95 -14.96
C THR A 121 3.98 -9.13 -14.92
N PHE A 122 3.10 -9.16 -13.93
CA PHE A 122 1.98 -10.09 -13.88
C PHE A 122 0.75 -9.22 -13.63
N THR A 123 0.17 -8.75 -14.72
CA THR A 123 -0.86 -7.70 -14.69
C THR A 123 -2.25 -8.22 -15.01
N ASP A 124 -2.35 -9.40 -15.63
CA ASP A 124 -3.62 -10.05 -15.92
C ASP A 124 -3.61 -11.48 -15.35
N LYS A 125 -4.61 -11.79 -14.53
CA LYS A 125 -4.83 -13.11 -13.94
C LYS A 125 -5.07 -14.20 -14.99
N SER A 126 -5.57 -13.83 -16.18
CA SER A 126 -5.87 -14.76 -17.27
C SER A 126 -4.64 -15.50 -17.79
N TRP A 127 -3.46 -14.90 -17.63
CA TRP A 127 -2.20 -15.50 -18.06
C TRP A 127 -1.86 -16.76 -17.26
N ASP A 128 -2.26 -16.81 -15.98
CA ASP A 128 -2.05 -17.97 -15.11
C ASP A 128 -2.86 -17.87 -13.81
N TYR A 129 -4.12 -18.32 -13.84
CA TYR A 129 -5.01 -18.21 -12.67
C TYR A 129 -4.47 -18.91 -11.42
N GLU A 130 -3.84 -20.07 -11.60
CA GLU A 130 -3.30 -20.87 -10.52
C GLU A 130 -2.13 -20.15 -9.83
N LEU A 131 -1.20 -19.61 -10.63
CA LEU A 131 -0.08 -18.83 -10.10
C LEU A 131 -0.56 -17.52 -9.47
N ALA A 132 -1.55 -16.84 -10.06
CA ALA A 132 -2.13 -15.62 -9.51
C ALA A 132 -2.70 -15.87 -8.10
N SER A 133 -3.45 -16.97 -7.94
CA SER A 133 -4.00 -17.39 -6.64
C SER A 133 -2.88 -17.64 -5.62
N ARG A 134 -1.84 -18.38 -6.02
CA ARG A 134 -0.68 -18.65 -5.13
C ARG A 134 0.09 -17.41 -4.74
N LEU A 135 0.24 -16.44 -5.65
CA LEU A 135 0.97 -15.20 -5.40
C LEU A 135 0.13 -14.14 -4.67
N LYS A 136 -1.15 -14.41 -4.39
CA LYS A 136 -1.99 -13.49 -3.61
C LYS A 136 -1.35 -13.25 -2.23
N GLY A 137 -1.11 -11.98 -1.90
CA GLY A 137 -0.43 -11.58 -0.66
C GLY A 137 1.08 -11.81 -0.63
N PHE A 138 1.69 -12.35 -1.70
CA PHE A 138 3.13 -12.53 -1.78
C PHE A 138 3.86 -11.19 -1.83
N ARG A 139 4.80 -10.99 -0.89
CA ARG A 139 5.66 -9.80 -0.86
C ARG A 139 6.75 -9.90 -1.94
N ASN A 140 6.41 -9.44 -3.15
CA ASN A 140 7.26 -9.56 -4.33
C ASN A 140 8.58 -8.75 -4.25
N GLY A 141 8.53 -7.54 -3.68
CA GLY A 141 9.70 -6.66 -3.51
C GLY A 141 10.21 -6.66 -2.07
N CYS A 142 11.53 -6.61 -1.88
CA CYS A 142 12.11 -6.51 -0.54
C CYS A 142 13.45 -5.75 -0.55
N PHE A 143 13.60 -4.86 0.42
CA PHE A 143 14.83 -4.15 0.74
C PHE A 143 15.66 -4.94 1.76
N ALA A 144 16.98 -4.80 1.69
CA ALA A 144 17.91 -5.27 2.71
C ALA A 144 19.02 -4.25 2.95
N GLY A 145 19.53 -4.29 4.18
CA GLY A 145 20.66 -3.49 4.62
C GLY A 145 20.27 -2.15 5.23
N PHE A 146 21.20 -1.18 5.20
CA PHE A 146 21.09 0.07 5.95
C PHE A 146 20.78 1.23 4.99
N TRP A 147 19.67 1.90 5.27
CA TRP A 147 19.10 2.97 4.45
C TRP A 147 19.02 4.29 5.22
N ASN A 148 19.86 4.44 6.23
CA ASN A 148 19.80 5.52 7.21
C ASN A 148 20.74 6.68 6.86
N ASP A 149 21.66 6.46 5.91
CA ASP A 149 22.64 7.46 5.50
C ASP A 149 22.05 8.43 4.46
N ALA A 150 22.78 9.52 4.23
CA ALA A 150 22.44 10.49 3.19
C ALA A 150 22.26 9.80 1.81
N PRO A 151 21.34 10.30 0.97
CA PRO A 151 21.14 9.77 -0.38
C PRO A 151 22.44 9.80 -1.20
N LYS A 152 22.85 8.65 -1.74
CA LYS A 152 24.05 8.55 -2.60
C LYS A 152 23.96 9.35 -3.90
N TRP A 153 22.74 9.67 -4.33
CA TRP A 153 22.45 10.49 -5.50
C TRP A 153 21.02 11.02 -5.38
N ARG A 154 20.71 12.10 -6.11
CA ARG A 154 19.39 12.73 -6.14
C ARG A 154 19.03 13.10 -7.59
N LEU A 155 17.73 13.28 -7.86
CA LEU A 155 17.28 13.87 -9.10
C LEU A 155 17.35 15.39 -8.96
N THR A 156 18.05 16.08 -9.86
CA THR A 156 18.08 17.54 -9.86
C THR A 156 16.78 18.08 -10.46
N GLY A 157 15.99 18.81 -9.66
CA GLY A 157 14.81 19.57 -10.09
C GLY A 157 13.52 18.77 -10.28
N THR A 158 13.60 17.50 -10.71
CA THR A 158 12.43 16.62 -10.91
C THR A 158 12.03 15.82 -9.66
N ASP A 159 12.80 15.91 -8.58
CA ASP A 159 12.48 15.30 -7.28
C ASP A 159 11.35 16.02 -6.54
N LYS A 160 11.14 17.33 -6.81
CA LYS A 160 10.12 18.14 -6.13
C LYS A 160 8.73 17.51 -6.15
N LYS A 161 8.35 16.84 -7.25
CA LYS A 161 7.05 16.15 -7.36
C LYS A 161 6.88 15.01 -6.34
N TYR A 162 7.98 14.45 -5.85
CA TYR A 162 7.99 13.37 -4.84
C TYR A 162 8.11 13.89 -3.40
N ASN A 163 8.28 15.20 -3.17
CA ASN A 163 8.35 15.76 -1.82
C ASN A 163 7.10 15.45 -1.00
N LEU A 164 5.95 15.37 -1.67
CA LEU A 164 4.70 14.96 -1.07
C LEU A 164 4.80 13.54 -0.47
N LEU A 165 5.38 12.59 -1.21
CA LEU A 165 5.59 11.22 -0.74
C LEU A 165 6.57 11.14 0.43
N LEU A 166 7.52 12.08 0.55
CA LEU A 166 8.43 12.13 1.71
C LEU A 166 7.66 12.45 2.99
N LYS A 167 6.70 13.38 2.95
CA LYS A 167 5.80 13.67 4.09
C LYS A 167 4.97 12.44 4.45
N VAL A 168 4.34 11.81 3.45
CA VAL A 168 3.54 10.58 3.66
C VAL A 168 4.38 9.46 4.28
N LYS A 169 5.61 9.25 3.80
CA LYS A 169 6.55 8.27 4.36
C LYS A 169 6.91 8.60 5.82
N ALA A 170 7.02 9.87 6.18
CA ALA A 170 7.25 10.32 7.55
C ALA A 170 5.99 10.23 8.44
N GLY A 171 4.86 9.76 7.90
CA GLY A 171 3.59 9.72 8.63
C GLY A 171 2.96 11.10 8.80
N ILE A 172 3.30 12.06 7.94
CA ILE A 172 2.83 13.45 8.00
C ILE A 172 1.90 13.72 6.81
N HIS A 173 0.71 14.25 7.09
CA HIS A 173 -0.28 14.59 6.09
C HIS A 173 0.27 15.71 5.18
N PRO A 174 0.25 15.53 3.85
CA PRO A 174 1.03 16.37 2.96
C PRO A 174 0.55 17.83 2.86
N ILE A 175 -0.75 18.06 3.09
CA ILE A 175 -1.39 19.38 3.07
C ILE A 175 -1.38 20.00 4.49
N SER A 176 -2.13 19.41 5.43
CA SER A 176 -2.28 19.94 6.80
C SER A 176 -1.05 19.84 7.71
N GLY A 177 -0.05 18.99 7.42
CA GLY A 177 1.12 18.79 8.28
C GLY A 177 0.87 18.00 9.57
N LYS A 178 -0.36 17.53 9.81
CA LYS A 178 -0.71 16.69 10.98
C LYS A 178 -0.28 15.23 10.80
N PRO A 179 -0.13 14.43 11.86
CA PRO A 179 0.10 12.99 11.73
C PRO A 179 -1.00 12.29 10.89
N ILE A 180 -0.60 11.36 10.02
CA ILE A 180 -1.53 10.55 9.22
C ILE A 180 -2.15 9.47 10.11
N LEU A 181 -3.47 9.43 10.13
CA LEU A 181 -4.24 8.31 10.65
C LEU A 181 -4.67 7.44 9.46
N TRP A 182 -4.16 6.23 9.38
CA TRP A 182 -4.51 5.28 8.33
C TRP A 182 -5.77 4.52 8.71
N ASP A 183 -6.81 4.63 7.88
CA ASP A 183 -7.95 3.71 7.96
C ASP A 183 -7.52 2.32 7.44
N LYS A 184 -8.02 1.26 8.09
CA LYS A 184 -7.78 -0.13 7.68
C LYS A 184 -8.67 -0.54 6.51
N ALA A 185 -9.80 0.14 6.30
CA ALA A 185 -10.71 -0.17 5.22
C ALA A 185 -10.10 0.23 3.86
N LEU A 186 -9.99 -0.74 2.95
CA LEU A 186 -9.61 -0.45 1.57
C LEU A 186 -10.85 0.02 0.81
N ALA A 187 -10.80 1.23 0.26
CA ALA A 187 -11.83 1.71 -0.65
C ALA A 187 -11.60 1.14 -2.06
N PRO A 188 -12.61 0.48 -2.67
CA PRO A 188 -12.56 0.11 -4.08
C PRO A 188 -12.23 1.30 -4.97
N TRP A 189 -11.30 1.13 -5.91
CA TRP A 189 -10.87 2.21 -6.81
C TRP A 189 -12.04 2.80 -7.62
N ALA A 190 -13.01 1.98 -8.01
CA ALA A 190 -14.22 2.46 -8.70
C ALA A 190 -15.03 3.46 -7.86
N LEU A 191 -15.12 3.26 -6.53
CA LEU A 191 -15.77 4.22 -5.63
C LEU A 191 -14.92 5.50 -5.49
N VAL A 192 -13.61 5.35 -5.41
CA VAL A 192 -12.66 6.48 -5.35
C VAL A 192 -12.75 7.35 -6.62
N GLN A 193 -13.01 6.75 -7.78
CA GLN A 193 -13.23 7.49 -9.03
C GLN A 193 -14.57 8.23 -9.09
N SER A 194 -15.56 7.83 -8.29
CA SER A 194 -16.88 8.48 -8.25
C SER A 194 -16.91 9.78 -7.43
N VAL A 195 -15.85 10.07 -6.69
CA VAL A 195 -15.76 11.25 -5.83
C VAL A 195 -14.85 12.33 -6.43
N ASN A 196 -15.11 13.59 -6.08
CA ASN A 196 -14.28 14.72 -6.54
C ASN A 196 -12.90 14.68 -5.86
N LEU A 197 -11.91 14.17 -6.59
CA LEU A 197 -10.52 14.10 -6.17
C LEU A 197 -9.70 15.25 -6.77
N ILE A 198 -8.86 15.84 -5.94
CA ILE A 198 -7.83 16.80 -6.34
C ILE A 198 -6.51 16.04 -6.44
N ASP A 199 -5.91 16.03 -7.63
CA ASP A 199 -4.58 15.44 -7.84
C ASP A 199 -3.52 16.30 -7.14
N LEU A 200 -2.80 15.70 -6.19
CA LEU A 200 -1.69 16.33 -5.47
C LEU A 200 -0.33 15.98 -6.10
N GLY A 201 -0.33 15.15 -7.14
CA GLY A 201 0.85 14.60 -7.80
C GLY A 201 1.33 13.29 -7.17
N SER A 202 2.18 12.58 -7.92
CA SER A 202 2.81 11.32 -7.49
C SER A 202 1.84 10.22 -7.04
N GLY A 203 0.63 10.22 -7.59
CA GLY A 203 -0.41 9.22 -7.28
C GLY A 203 -1.12 9.46 -5.94
N CYS A 204 -0.96 10.64 -5.34
CA CYS A 204 -1.70 11.06 -4.16
C CYS A 204 -2.85 11.98 -4.57
N TYR A 205 -4.02 11.72 -4.01
CA TYR A 205 -5.23 12.48 -4.26
C TYR A 205 -5.81 12.99 -2.94
N CYS A 206 -6.35 14.20 -2.94
CA CYS A 206 -7.14 14.73 -1.83
C CYS A 206 -8.62 14.62 -2.17
N TYR A 207 -9.40 13.98 -1.30
CA TYR A 207 -10.84 14.11 -1.35
C TYR A 207 -11.25 15.35 -0.55
N ASN A 208 -11.80 16.34 -1.24
CA ASN A 208 -12.44 17.47 -0.58
C ASN A 208 -13.92 17.14 -0.44
N ALA A 209 -14.32 16.70 0.76
CA ALA A 209 -15.73 16.52 1.07
C ALA A 209 -16.45 17.86 0.84
N PRO A 210 -17.58 17.89 0.10
CA PRO A 210 -18.39 19.09 0.00
C PRO A 210 -18.80 19.52 1.42
N ARG A 211 -18.71 20.83 1.68
CA ARG A 211 -19.12 21.39 2.98
C ARG A 211 -20.58 20.99 3.20
N ALA A 212 -20.88 20.34 4.33
CA ALA A 212 -22.26 20.09 4.70
C ALA A 212 -23.04 21.42 4.65
N PRO A 213 -24.28 21.43 4.11
CA PRO A 213 -25.08 22.63 4.12
C PRO A 213 -25.18 23.16 5.55
N PRO A 214 -25.17 24.50 5.75
CA PRO A 214 -25.38 25.06 7.07
C PRO A 214 -26.66 24.47 7.65
N ILE A 215 -26.59 24.02 8.90
CA ILE A 215 -27.77 23.53 9.63
C ILE A 215 -28.78 24.68 9.60
N PRO A 216 -29.99 24.50 9.06
CA PRO A 216 -31.02 25.54 9.09
C PRO A 216 -31.25 25.95 10.55
N PRO A 217 -31.59 27.22 10.82
CA PRO A 217 -32.06 27.61 12.15
C PRO A 217 -33.14 26.63 12.60
N LEU A 218 -33.13 26.25 13.88
CA LEU A 218 -34.21 25.44 14.44
C LEU A 218 -35.52 26.16 14.14
N ASP A 219 -36.42 25.50 13.43
CA ASP A 219 -37.74 26.05 13.15
C ASP A 219 -38.58 25.95 14.43
N LEU A 220 -38.67 27.07 15.14
CA LEU A 220 -39.41 27.20 16.40
C LEU A 220 -40.88 27.57 16.17
N THR A 221 -41.36 27.65 14.92
CA THR A 221 -42.76 28.04 14.62
C THR A 221 -43.79 27.08 15.21
N ASN A 222 -43.40 25.83 15.45
CA ASN A 222 -44.24 24.81 16.10
C ASN A 222 -44.40 24.99 17.63
N LEU A 223 -43.76 26.00 18.26
CA LEU A 223 -43.90 26.26 19.71
C LEU A 223 -45.06 27.20 20.05
N THR A 224 -45.65 27.86 19.04
CA THR A 224 -46.78 28.79 19.21
C THR A 224 -48.15 28.16 18.92
N GLU A 225 -48.18 26.95 18.37
CA GLU A 225 -49.41 26.21 18.00
C GLU A 225 -49.80 25.16 19.05
N LEU A 226 -49.62 25.47 20.34
CA LEU A 226 -50.35 24.72 21.35
C LEU A 226 -51.82 25.17 21.31
N ASP A 227 -52.78 24.26 21.46
CA ASP A 227 -54.20 24.62 21.56
C ASP A 227 -54.41 25.57 22.76
N ASP A 228 -55.43 26.44 22.71
CA ASP A 228 -55.70 27.41 23.78
C ASP A 228 -56.00 26.75 25.14
N ASP A 229 -56.46 25.51 25.11
CA ASP A 229 -56.72 24.69 26.30
C ASP A 229 -55.51 23.83 26.74
N ASP A 230 -54.33 24.01 26.13
CA ASP A 230 -53.11 23.28 26.52
C ASP A 230 -52.57 23.78 27.87
N ASP A 231 -52.55 22.88 28.84
CA ASP A 231 -52.14 23.18 30.22
C ASP A 231 -50.69 23.68 30.35
N ARG A 232 -49.84 23.49 29.32
CA ARG A 232 -48.47 24.03 29.27
C ARG A 232 -48.42 25.55 29.04
N LYS A 233 -49.52 26.17 28.58
CA LYS A 233 -49.65 27.64 28.46
C LYS A 233 -49.86 28.33 29.82
N HIS A 234 -50.22 27.58 30.87
CA HIS A 234 -50.51 28.18 32.18
C HIS A 234 -49.25 28.29 33.08
N PRO A 235 -49.18 29.33 33.94
CA PRO A 235 -48.18 29.43 34.99
C PRO A 235 -48.12 28.17 35.86
N ASN A 236 -46.92 27.85 36.38
CA ASN A 236 -46.66 26.60 37.11
C ASN A 236 -47.59 26.36 38.31
N GLU A 237 -48.10 27.41 38.95
CA GLU A 237 -49.04 27.29 40.07
C GLU A 237 -50.40 26.75 39.60
N ILE A 238 -50.92 27.27 38.50
CA ILE A 238 -52.18 26.83 37.88
C ILE A 238 -52.05 25.38 37.39
N ARG A 239 -50.89 25.01 36.80
CA ARG A 239 -50.61 23.64 36.36
C ARG A 239 -50.69 22.63 37.52
N ARG A 240 -50.08 22.96 38.65
CA ARG A 240 -50.14 22.12 39.87
C ARG A 240 -51.56 22.02 40.42
N GLU A 241 -52.37 23.05 40.26
CA GLU A 241 -53.75 23.04 40.72
C GLU A 241 -54.67 22.20 39.83
N ILE A 242 -54.52 22.31 38.51
CA ILE A 242 -55.21 21.44 37.53
C ILE A 242 -54.86 19.97 37.79
N GLU A 243 -53.58 19.67 38.02
CA GLU A 243 -53.12 18.30 38.30
C GLU A 243 -53.71 17.75 39.61
N ARG A 244 -53.73 18.56 40.68
CA ARG A 244 -54.40 18.20 41.95
C ARG A 244 -55.89 17.96 41.78
N HIS A 245 -56.57 18.76 40.96
CA HIS A 245 -58.00 18.58 40.69
C HIS A 245 -58.28 17.32 39.87
N ARG A 246 -57.46 17.02 38.85
CA ARG A 246 -57.55 15.77 38.08
C ARG A 246 -57.33 14.55 38.98
N GLU A 247 -56.37 14.60 39.91
CA GLU A 247 -56.13 13.53 40.87
C GLU A 247 -57.32 13.32 41.83
N LEU A 248 -57.92 14.39 42.34
CA LEU A 248 -59.11 14.33 43.20
C LEU A 248 -60.33 13.75 42.48
N ILE A 249 -60.53 14.11 41.21
CA ILE A 249 -61.64 13.59 40.39
C ILE A 249 -61.41 12.10 40.09
N SER A 250 -60.19 11.69 39.74
CA SER A 250 -59.83 10.28 39.53
C SER A 250 -60.12 9.45 40.78
N ARG A 251 -59.67 9.92 41.96
CA ARG A 251 -59.95 9.22 43.23
C ARG A 251 -61.45 9.11 43.51
N ARG A 252 -62.26 10.12 43.17
CA ARG A 252 -63.72 10.05 43.34
C ARG A 252 -64.38 9.03 42.41
N GLN A 253 -63.94 8.97 41.15
CA GLN A 253 -64.43 7.97 40.20
C GLN A 253 -64.06 6.55 40.61
N ASP A 254 -62.86 6.35 41.15
CA ASP A 254 -62.44 5.04 41.67
C ASP A 254 -63.30 4.57 42.86
N TYR A 255 -63.79 5.49 43.71
CA TYR A 255 -64.71 5.18 44.81
C TYR A 255 -66.16 4.90 44.37
N GLU A 256 -66.62 5.46 43.24
CA GLU A 256 -67.98 5.22 42.71
C GLU A 256 -68.11 3.90 41.92
N PHE A 257 -67.00 3.26 41.55
CA PHE A 257 -66.99 1.96 40.86
C PHE A 257 -66.90 0.74 41.79
N ASP A 258 -66.57 0.95 43.07
CA ASP A 258 -66.39 -0.12 44.09
C ASP A 258 -67.58 -0.22 45.09
N SER A 259 -68.73 0.40 44.80
CA SER A 259 -69.95 0.37 45.63
C SER A 259 -71.14 -0.30 44.96
#